data_AF-A0A537QFW9-F1
#
_entry.id   AF-A0A537QFW9-F1
#
_cell.length_a   1.000
_cell.length_b   1.000
_cell.length_c   1.000
_cell.angle_alpha   90.00
_cell.angle_beta   90.00
_cell.angle_gamma   90.00
#
_symmetry.space_group_name_H-M   'P 1'
#
loop_
_entity.id
_entity.type
_entity.pdbx_description
1 polymer ?
#
loop_
_entity_poly.entity_id
_entity_poly.type
_entity_poly.pdbx_seq_one_letter_code
_entity_poly.pdbx_strand_id
1 'polypeptide(L)' 'NDNIVYIGDLVQKSEAEMLRTPNFGRKSLNEIKEVLAQMGLHLGMEIVNWPPENIEELAKRLDEPY' A
#
# COMPACT_ATOMS: atom_id res chain seq x y z
N ASN A 1 4.53 5.21 13.26
CA ASN A 1 4.42 6.04 12.03
C ASN A 1 4.94 5.15 10.93
N ASP A 2 4.08 4.33 10.32
CA ASP A 2 4.51 3.21 9.45
C ASP A 2 4.92 3.66 8.03
N ASN A 3 4.99 4.98 7.77
CA ASN A 3 5.45 5.60 6.52
C ASN A 3 4.94 4.89 5.25
N ILE A 4 3.68 4.45 5.26
CA ILE A 4 3.00 3.88 4.10
C ILE A 4 2.57 5.05 3.22
N VAL A 5 3.29 5.29 2.13
CA VAL A 5 3.01 6.38 1.19
C VAL A 5 2.36 5.83 -0.08
N TYR A 6 2.76 4.63 -0.49
CA TYR A 6 2.31 4.01 -1.72
C TYR A 6 1.56 2.70 -1.46
N ILE A 7 0.74 2.28 -2.42
CA ILE A 7 0.08 0.97 -2.40
C ILE A 7 1.11 -0.17 -2.31
N GLY A 8 2.28 -0.02 -2.94
CA GLY A 8 3.38 -0.99 -2.86
C GLY A 8 3.90 -1.19 -1.43
N ASP A 9 3.91 -0.14 -0.60
CA ASP A 9 4.29 -0.25 0.81
C ASP A 9 3.21 -0.97 1.62
N LEU A 10 1.94 -0.71 1.29
CA LEU A 10 0.77 -1.27 1.96
C LEU A 10 0.63 -2.77 1.72
N VAL A 11 0.74 -3.23 0.47
CA VAL A 11 0.55 -4.64 0.10
C VAL A 11 1.64 -5.54 0.67
N GLN A 12 2.82 -5.00 0.96
CA GLN A 12 3.92 -5.74 1.61
C GLN A 12 3.72 -5.95 3.11
N LYS A 13 2.77 -5.25 3.73
CA LYS A 13 2.43 -5.46 5.14
C LYS A 13 1.45 -6.62 5.29
N SER A 14 1.68 -7.41 6.32
CA SER A 14 0.75 -8.47 6.70
C SER A 14 -0.46 -7.89 7.44
N GLU A 15 -1.59 -8.61 7.38
CA GLU A 15 -2.81 -8.24 8.12
C GLU A 15 -2.55 -8.09 9.63
N ALA A 16 -1.69 -8.94 10.18
CA ALA A 16 -1.33 -8.91 11.60
C ALA A 16 -0.54 -7.64 11.97
N GLU A 17 0.33 -7.14 11.08
CA GLU A 17 1.03 -5.87 11.28
C GLU A 17 0.05 -4.70 11.21
N MET A 18 -0.85 -4.70 10.22
CA MET A 18 -1.87 -3.65 10.08
C MET A 18 -2.78 -3.57 11.32
N LEU A 19 -3.18 -4.71 11.89
CA LEU A 19 -3.99 -4.75 13.12
C LEU A 19 -3.23 -4.34 14.39
N ARG A 20 -1.90 -4.27 14.36
CA ARG A 20 -1.10 -3.74 15.48
C ARG A 20 -0.98 -2.22 15.44
N THR A 21 -1.29 -1.58 14.31
CA THR A 21 -1.23 -0.12 14.18
C THR A 21 -2.32 0.51 15.05
N PRO A 22 -1.97 1.44 15.97
CA PRO A 22 -2.96 2.11 16.81
C PRO A 22 -3.98 2.87 15.95
N ASN A 23 -5.25 2.78 16.33
CA ASN A 23 -6.42 3.30 15.59
C ASN A 23 -6.75 2.56 14.28
N PHE A 24 -6.04 1.48 13.95
CA PHE A 24 -6.34 0.63 12.81
C PHE A 24 -7.10 -0.63 13.25
N GLY A 25 -8.33 -0.81 12.76
CA GLY A 25 -9.23 -1.88 13.18
C GLY A 25 -9.61 -2.85 12.07
N ARG A 26 -10.34 -3.91 12.43
CA ARG A 26 -10.83 -4.94 11.48
C ARG A 26 -11.69 -4.35 10.36
N LYS A 27 -12.46 -3.30 10.64
CA LYS A 27 -13.28 -2.61 9.63
C LYS A 27 -12.38 -1.94 8.57
N SER A 28 -11.42 -1.13 9.01
CA SER A 28 -10.44 -0.48 8.12
C SER A 28 -9.61 -1.49 7.34
N LEU A 29 -9.23 -2.62 7.97
CA LEU A 29 -8.55 -3.72 7.29
C LEU A 29 -9.39 -4.28 6.13
N ASN A 30 -10.67 -4.56 6.38
CA ASN A 30 -11.57 -5.07 5.34
C ASN A 30 -11.77 -4.07 4.21
N GLU A 31 -11.96 -2.79 4.53
CA GLU A 31 -12.07 -1.72 3.51
C GLU A 31 -10.82 -1.68 2.61
N ILE A 32 -9.62 -1.73 3.20
CA ILE A 32 -8.38 -1.79 2.42
C ILE A 32 -8.33 -3.06 1.56
N LYS A 33 -8.69 -4.22 2.11
CA LYS A 33 -8.68 -5.49 1.38
C LYS A 33 -9.63 -5.49 0.20
N GLU A 34 -10.82 -4.90 0.35
CA GLU A 34 -11.80 -4.79 -0.74
C GLU A 34 -11.25 -3.92 -1.88
N VAL A 35 -10.64 -2.77 -1.55
CA VAL A 35 -10.01 -1.89 -2.55
C VAL A 35 -8.84 -2.60 -3.24
N LEU A 36 -7.98 -3.29 -2.50
CA LEU A 36 -6.88 -4.05 -3.07
C LEU A 36 -7.39 -5.17 -3.98
N ALA A 37 -8.45 -5.88 -3.58
CA ALA A 37 -9.05 -6.96 -4.37
C ALA A 37 -9.61 -6.45 -5.71
N GLN A 38 -10.17 -5.23 -5.75
CA GLN A 38 -10.63 -4.60 -7.00
C GLN A 38 -9.47 -4.35 -7.98
N MET A 39 -8.26 -4.16 -7.47
CA MET A 39 -7.02 -4.01 -8.25
C MET A 39 -6.31 -5.34 -8.50
N GLY A 40 -6.84 -6.48 -8.01
CA GLY A 40 -6.18 -7.78 -8.06
C GLY A 40 -5.00 -7.95 -7.09
N LEU A 41 -4.90 -7.08 -6.08
CA LEU A 41 -3.84 -7.07 -5.08
C LEU A 41 -4.35 -7.64 -3.74
N HIS A 42 -3.42 -8.01 -2.85
CA HIS A 42 -3.71 -8.46 -1.50
C HIS A 42 -2.59 -8.06 -0.52
N LEU A 43 -2.87 -8.14 0.78
CA LEU A 43 -1.88 -7.88 1.83
C LEU A 43 -0.93 -9.08 1.97
N GLY A 44 0.31 -8.82 2.37
CA GLY A 44 1.38 -9.83 2.48
C GLY A 44 1.99 -10.23 1.13
N MET A 45 1.83 -9.41 0.09
CA MET A 45 2.50 -9.62 -1.20
C MET A 45 3.97 -9.20 -1.12
N GLU A 46 4.86 -9.98 -1.71
CA GLU A 46 6.25 -9.59 -1.87
C GLU A 46 6.46 -8.96 -3.25
N ILE A 47 6.88 -7.68 -3.28
CA ILE A 47 7.21 -6.98 -4.53
C ILE A 47 8.72 -6.87 -4.63
N VAL A 48 9.31 -7.61 -5.57
CA VAL A 48 10.74 -7.57 -5.83
C VAL A 48 11.12 -6.20 -6.41
N ASN A 49 12.17 -5.59 -5.87
CA ASN A 49 12.69 -4.27 -6.26
C ASN A 49 11.75 -3.08 -5.96
N TRP A 50 10.94 -3.16 -4.91
CA TRP A 50 10.18 -2.03 -4.38
C TRP A 50 10.91 -1.36 -3.20
N PRO A 51 10.91 0.00 -3.10
CA PRO A 51 10.47 0.95 -4.11
C PRO A 51 11.49 1.04 -5.27
N PRO A 52 11.04 1.29 -6.51
CA PRO A 52 11.95 1.53 -7.62
C PRO A 52 12.74 2.84 -7.43
N GLU A 53 13.98 2.88 -7.91
CA GLU A 53 14.90 4.04 -7.73
C GLU A 53 14.33 5.36 -8.26
N ASN A 54 13.41 5.30 -9.23
CA ASN A 54 12.77 6.45 -9.86
C ASN A 54 11.35 6.75 -9.34
N ILE A 55 10.96 6.25 -8.17
CA ILE A 55 9.59 6.41 -7.64
C ILE A 55 9.15 7.89 -7.54
N GLU A 56 10.06 8.80 -7.17
CA GLU A 56 9.77 10.23 -7.10
C GLU A 56 9.52 10.86 -8.47
N GLU A 57 10.24 10.42 -9.50
CA GLU A 57 10.06 10.91 -10.86
C GLU A 57 8.76 10.37 -11.48
N LEU A 58 8.44 9.10 -11.23
CA LEU A 58 7.18 8.49 -11.64
C LEU A 58 5.97 9.18 -10.99
N ALA A 59 6.05 9.47 -9.69
CA ALA A 59 4.99 10.20 -8.98
C ALA A 59 4.77 11.60 -9.60
N LYS A 60 5.87 12.35 -9.84
CA LYS A 60 5.80 13.67 -10.49
C LYS A 60 5.16 13.63 -11.88
N ARG A 61 5.46 12.60 -12.68
CA ARG A 61 4.87 12.44 -14.02
C ARG A 61 3.38 12.09 -14.00
N LEU A 62 2.88 11.46 -12.93
CA LEU A 62 1.45 11.16 -12.76
C LEU A 62 0.66 12.38 -12.26
N ASP A 63 1.31 13.26 -11.49
CA ASP A 63 0.72 14.50 -10.99
C ASP A 63 0.68 15.64 -12.04
N GLU A 64 1.33 15.48 -13.20
CA GLU A 64 1.20 16.43 -14.31
C GLU A 64 -0.14 16.22 -15.04
N PRO A 65 -1.06 17.20 -15.02
CA PRO A 65 -2.23 17.16 -15.87
C PRO A 65 -1.82 17.29 -17.35
N TYR A 66 -2.33 16.39 -18.19
CA TYR A 66 -2.24 16.49 -19.65
C TYR A 66 -2.82 17.81 -20.19
#